data_AF-A0A2G9S1S4-F1
#
_entry.id   AF-A0A2G9S1S4-F1
#
_cell.length_a   1.000
_cell.length_b   1.000
_cell.length_c   1.000
_cell.angle_alpha   90.00
_cell.angle_beta   90.00
_cell.angle_gamma   90.00
#
_symmetry.space_group_name_H-M   'P 1'
#
loop_
_entity.id
_entity.type
_entity.pdbx_description
1 polymer ?
#
loop_
_entity_poly.entity_id
_entity_poly.type
_entity_poly.pdbx_seq_one_letter_code
_entity_poly.pdbx_strand_id
1 'polypeptide(L)'
;MPVPAIAGLLGDEAEVFMPKELRKPFVKPNTHCWSATSDLYVGCKGGQLLSINPETQIVTVLSPMDWQTADESPRGIDMKGSINTVALYKDGLYLAGSEGILWSCSIKGSECKLEKCWDAKEPIESIAFSSDYRTLSIATSKGSVYIYKPKNSQDPFQILNAYNKGLIGVDFLTNGSNYCMV
;
A
#
# COMPACT_ATOMS: atom_id res chain seq x y z
N MET A 1 -39.56 14.20 -6.93
CA MET A 1 -38.76 15.35 -6.47
C MET A 1 -37.29 14.94 -6.43
N PRO A 2 -36.33 15.82 -6.79
CA PRO A 2 -34.89 15.56 -6.61
C PRO A 2 -34.54 15.30 -5.14
N VAL A 3 -33.58 14.42 -4.85
CA VAL A 3 -33.18 14.09 -3.46
C VAL A 3 -32.77 15.33 -2.63
N PRO A 4 -32.05 16.33 -3.18
CA PRO A 4 -31.78 17.57 -2.46
C PRO A 4 -33.05 18.35 -2.07
N ALA A 5 -34.09 18.33 -2.92
CA ALA A 5 -35.35 19.01 -2.67
C ALA A 5 -36.22 18.29 -1.63
N ILE A 6 -36.10 16.96 -1.52
CA ILE A 6 -36.73 16.17 -0.43
C ILE A 6 -36.05 16.48 0.91
N ALA A 7 -34.74 16.77 0.89
CA ALA A 7 -33.97 17.17 2.06
C ALA A 7 -34.10 18.67 2.42
N GLY A 8 -34.91 19.44 1.68
CA GLY A 8 -35.12 20.86 1.92
C GLY A 8 -33.92 21.76 1.59
N LEU A 9 -32.95 21.25 0.82
CA LEU A 9 -31.74 22.01 0.44
C LEU A 9 -32.05 22.94 -0.73
N LEU A 10 -31.51 24.16 -0.68
CA LEU A 10 -31.69 25.20 -1.69
C LEU A 10 -30.33 25.84 -2.04
N GLY A 11 -30.21 26.34 -3.27
CA GLY A 11 -28.99 27.00 -3.75
C GLY A 11 -27.78 26.05 -3.76
N ASP A 12 -26.60 26.59 -3.46
CA ASP A 12 -25.32 25.88 -3.54
C ASP A 12 -25.31 24.57 -2.74
N GLU A 13 -26.02 24.50 -1.60
CA GLU A 13 -26.11 23.28 -0.78
C GLU A 13 -26.80 22.11 -1.51
N ALA A 14 -27.74 22.41 -2.42
CA ALA A 14 -28.39 21.40 -3.24
C ALA A 14 -27.49 20.86 -4.37
N GLU A 15 -26.55 21.68 -4.86
CA GLU A 15 -25.62 21.31 -5.93
C GLU A 15 -24.51 20.38 -5.46
N VAL A 16 -24.03 20.55 -4.22
CA VAL A 16 -23.00 19.68 -3.59
C VAL A 16 -23.59 18.51 -2.78
N PHE A 17 -24.91 18.38 -2.71
CA PHE A 17 -25.54 17.32 -1.94
C PHE A 17 -25.31 15.94 -2.59
N MET A 18 -24.54 15.10 -1.90
CA MET A 18 -24.36 13.70 -2.27
C MET A 18 -24.96 12.79 -1.17
N PRO A 19 -26.03 12.03 -1.48
CA PRO A 19 -26.64 11.06 -0.58
C PRO A 19 -25.59 10.12 0.00
N LYS A 20 -25.75 9.73 1.27
CA LYS A 20 -24.77 8.86 1.95
C LYS A 20 -24.57 7.54 1.21
N GLU A 21 -25.62 7.00 0.58
CA GLU A 21 -25.55 5.76 -0.21
C GLU A 21 -24.75 5.92 -1.52
N LEU A 22 -24.64 7.16 -2.03
CA LEU A 22 -23.87 7.50 -3.23
C LEU A 22 -22.45 8.01 -2.92
N ARG A 23 -22.11 8.20 -1.64
CA ARG A 23 -20.76 8.61 -1.24
C ARG A 23 -19.79 7.47 -1.49
N LYS A 24 -19.06 7.56 -2.60
CA LYS A 24 -17.88 6.72 -2.82
C LYS A 24 -16.82 7.06 -1.77
N PRO A 25 -16.12 6.07 -1.18
CA PRO A 25 -15.03 6.34 -0.27
C PRO A 25 -13.97 7.18 -0.99
N PHE A 26 -13.68 8.38 -0.47
CA PHE A 26 -12.68 9.26 -1.02
C PHE A 26 -11.30 8.74 -0.62
N VAL A 27 -10.66 8.03 -1.53
CA VAL A 27 -9.29 7.53 -1.36
C VAL A 27 -8.28 8.57 -1.85
N LYS A 28 -7.12 8.61 -1.19
CA LYS A 28 -6.00 9.49 -1.56
C LYS A 28 -4.83 8.60 -1.99
N PRO A 29 -4.66 8.31 -3.29
CA PRO A 29 -3.52 7.56 -3.80
C PRO A 29 -2.20 8.16 -3.31
N ASN A 30 -1.24 7.29 -3.00
CA ASN A 30 0.06 7.72 -2.47
C ASN A 30 1.22 6.97 -3.14
N THR A 31 1.06 5.68 -3.40
CA THR A 31 2.08 4.84 -4.04
C THR A 31 1.41 3.84 -4.98
N HIS A 32 2.15 3.31 -5.95
CA HIS A 32 1.63 2.31 -6.87
C HIS A 32 2.72 1.35 -7.35
N CYS A 33 2.29 0.18 -7.83
CA CYS A 33 3.14 -0.72 -8.60
C CYS A 33 2.31 -1.52 -9.60
N TRP A 34 2.95 -1.92 -10.69
CA TRP A 34 2.35 -2.81 -11.69
C TRP A 34 2.49 -4.27 -11.25
N SER A 35 1.47 -5.07 -11.58
CA SER A 35 1.54 -6.53 -11.51
C SER A 35 2.19 -7.11 -12.77
N ALA A 36 2.57 -8.38 -12.72
CA ALA A 36 3.00 -9.12 -13.91
C ALA A 36 1.87 -9.35 -14.93
N THR A 37 0.60 -9.21 -14.51
CA THR A 37 -0.61 -9.34 -15.33
C THR A 37 -1.13 -8.01 -15.87
N SER A 38 -0.37 -6.93 -15.74
CA SER A 38 -0.76 -5.58 -16.16
C SER A 38 -1.89 -4.94 -15.35
N ASP A 39 -2.16 -5.42 -14.14
CA ASP A 39 -3.00 -4.71 -13.18
C ASP A 39 -2.15 -3.68 -12.42
N LEU A 40 -2.77 -2.58 -11.99
CA LEU A 40 -2.12 -1.53 -11.22
C LEU A 40 -2.61 -1.57 -9.77
N TYR A 41 -1.70 -1.82 -8.84
CA TYR A 41 -1.97 -1.75 -7.41
C TYR A 41 -1.63 -0.38 -6.86
N VAL A 42 -2.52 0.19 -6.03
CA VAL A 42 -2.36 1.55 -5.49
C VAL A 42 -2.56 1.54 -3.97
N GLY A 43 -1.52 1.93 -3.24
CA GLY A 43 -1.59 2.19 -1.80
C GLY A 43 -2.04 3.61 -1.52
N CYS A 44 -2.95 3.78 -0.56
CA CYS A 44 -3.57 5.07 -0.22
C CYS A 44 -3.16 5.59 1.17
N LYS A 45 -3.31 6.91 1.38
CA LYS A 45 -3.03 7.56 2.67
C LYS A 45 -3.95 7.12 3.82
N GLY A 46 -5.08 6.51 3.49
CA GLY A 46 -6.05 6.01 4.48
C GLY A 46 -5.97 4.51 4.72
N GLY A 47 -4.89 3.84 4.29
CA GLY A 47 -4.69 2.40 4.50
C GLY A 47 -5.32 1.51 3.43
N GLN A 48 -6.08 2.08 2.50
CA GLN A 48 -6.72 1.31 1.42
C GLN A 48 -5.69 0.86 0.38
N LEU A 49 -5.78 -0.40 -0.01
CA LEU A 49 -5.10 -0.94 -1.18
C LEU A 49 -6.12 -1.12 -2.31
N LEU A 50 -5.85 -0.55 -3.47
CA LEU A 50 -6.69 -0.65 -4.65
C LEU A 50 -6.04 -1.58 -5.68
N SER A 51 -6.88 -2.30 -6.42
CA SER A 51 -6.51 -2.93 -7.68
C SER A 51 -7.26 -2.23 -8.81
N ILE A 52 -6.53 -1.87 -9.87
CA ILE A 52 -7.06 -1.19 -11.05
C ILE A 52 -6.69 -2.05 -12.25
N ASN A 53 -7.70 -2.57 -12.95
CA ASN A 53 -7.49 -3.22 -14.22
C ASN A 53 -7.60 -2.15 -15.33
N PRO A 54 -6.50 -1.80 -16.01
CA PRO A 54 -6.47 -0.66 -16.94
C PRO A 54 -7.29 -0.92 -18.22
N GLU A 55 -7.47 -2.18 -18.61
CA GLU A 55 -8.23 -2.54 -19.80
C GLU A 55 -9.74 -2.37 -19.58
N THR A 56 -10.25 -2.87 -18.46
CA THR A 56 -11.67 -2.80 -18.09
C THR A 56 -12.04 -1.51 -17.36
N GLN A 57 -11.04 -0.75 -16.90
CA GLN A 57 -11.18 0.47 -16.10
C GLN A 57 -11.89 0.23 -14.75
N ILE A 58 -11.91 -1.02 -14.29
CA ILE A 58 -12.50 -1.38 -13.01
C ILE A 58 -11.50 -1.06 -11.89
N VAL A 59 -11.99 -0.33 -10.89
CA VAL A 59 -11.27 -0.01 -9.66
C VAL A 59 -11.92 -0.77 -8.49
N THR A 60 -11.13 -1.60 -7.83
CA THR A 60 -11.57 -2.44 -6.71
C THR A 60 -10.77 -2.08 -5.47
N VAL A 61 -11.44 -1.76 -4.36
CA VAL A 61 -10.80 -1.70 -3.04
C VAL A 61 -10.60 -3.14 -2.58
N LEU A 62 -9.37 -3.54 -2.29
CA LEU A 62 -9.09 -4.90 -1.81
C LEU A 62 -9.57 -5.05 -0.37
N SER A 63 -10.36 -6.09 -0.14
CA SER A 63 -10.82 -6.49 1.17
C SER A 63 -9.79 -7.42 1.82
N PRO A 64 -9.66 -7.43 3.15
CA PRO A 64 -8.85 -8.41 3.81
C PRO A 64 -9.52 -9.77 3.62
N MET A 65 -8.71 -10.80 3.42
CA MET A 65 -9.20 -12.16 3.37
C MET A 65 -9.63 -12.55 4.80
N ASP A 66 -10.93 -12.69 5.04
CA ASP A 66 -11.48 -13.05 6.35
C ASP A 66 -10.84 -14.37 6.82
N TRP A 67 -10.09 -14.33 7.92
CA TRP A 67 -10.00 -15.50 8.78
C TRP A 67 -11.27 -15.50 9.61
N GLN A 68 -11.98 -16.63 9.68
CA GLN A 68 -13.02 -16.81 10.69
C GLN A 68 -12.39 -16.73 12.09
N THR A 69 -12.22 -15.53 12.62
CA THR A 69 -12.30 -15.28 14.06
C THR A 69 -13.64 -14.62 14.27
N ALA A 70 -14.58 -15.40 14.78
CA ALA A 70 -15.91 -14.94 15.17
C ALA A 70 -15.77 -13.84 16.22
N ASP A 71 -15.80 -12.57 15.81
CA ASP A 71 -16.41 -11.46 16.57
C ASP A 71 -16.24 -10.05 15.97
N GLU A 72 -15.60 -9.85 14.82
CA GLU A 72 -15.51 -8.51 14.24
C GLU A 72 -16.04 -8.42 12.81
N SER A 73 -16.87 -7.39 12.59
CA SER A 73 -17.44 -6.97 11.31
C SER A 73 -16.41 -6.96 10.16
N PRO A 74 -16.80 -7.24 8.90
CA PRO A 74 -15.89 -7.15 7.76
C PRO A 74 -15.48 -5.70 7.54
N ARG A 75 -14.28 -5.35 8.00
CA ARG A 75 -13.63 -4.06 7.72
C ARG A 75 -12.69 -4.28 6.54
N GLY A 76 -12.48 -3.27 5.71
CA GLY A 76 -11.43 -3.29 4.69
C GLY A 76 -10.06 -3.59 5.30
N ILE A 77 -9.00 -3.67 4.49
CA ILE A 77 -7.63 -3.84 5.00
C ILE A 77 -7.33 -2.64 5.92
N ASP A 78 -7.54 -2.78 7.23
CA ASP A 78 -7.45 -1.68 8.20
C ASP A 78 -6.02 -1.55 8.68
N MET A 79 -5.09 -1.34 7.73
CA MET A 79 -3.82 -0.71 8.07
C MET A 79 -4.14 0.68 8.59
N LYS A 80 -3.85 0.93 9.86
CA LYS A 80 -4.13 2.19 10.53
C LYS A 80 -3.08 3.22 10.12
N GLY A 81 -3.16 3.69 8.89
CA GLY A 81 -2.29 4.77 8.43
C GLY A 81 -2.04 4.78 6.93
N SER A 82 -1.14 5.66 6.52
CA SER A 82 -0.77 5.83 5.12
C SER A 82 0.06 4.65 4.65
N ILE A 83 -0.29 4.06 3.51
CA ILE A 83 0.62 3.19 2.75
C ILE A 83 1.57 4.10 1.99
N ASN A 84 2.84 4.12 2.38
CA ASN A 84 3.86 4.98 1.75
C ASN A 84 4.54 4.28 0.58
N THR A 85 4.60 2.95 0.60
CA THR A 85 5.34 2.19 -0.39
C THR A 85 4.75 0.82 -0.61
N VAL A 86 4.81 0.35 -1.86
CA VAL A 86 4.39 -0.98 -2.31
C VAL A 86 5.44 -1.52 -3.26
N ALA A 87 5.70 -2.82 -3.20
CA ALA A 87 6.60 -3.50 -4.13
C ALA A 87 6.01 -4.86 -4.53
N LEU A 88 6.01 -5.13 -5.83
CA LEU A 88 5.56 -6.42 -6.36
C LEU A 88 6.45 -7.55 -5.85
N TYR A 89 5.85 -8.68 -5.48
CA TYR A 89 6.58 -9.91 -5.18
C TYR A 89 5.78 -11.12 -5.68
N LYS A 90 6.21 -11.66 -6.82
CA LYS A 90 5.47 -12.72 -7.54
C LYS A 90 4.02 -12.27 -7.81
N ASP A 91 3.04 -13.07 -7.41
CA ASP A 91 1.60 -12.79 -7.56
C ASP A 91 1.01 -11.97 -6.41
N GLY A 92 1.84 -11.50 -5.48
CA GLY A 92 1.45 -10.68 -4.34
C GLY A 92 2.32 -9.42 -4.21
N LEU A 93 2.27 -8.80 -3.04
CA LEU A 93 2.94 -7.53 -2.77
C LEU A 93 3.62 -7.56 -1.41
N TYR A 94 4.63 -6.70 -1.26
CA TYR A 94 5.01 -6.14 0.03
C TYR A 94 4.55 -4.71 0.10
N LEU A 95 4.17 -4.27 1.30
CA LEU A 95 3.68 -2.92 1.52
C LEU A 95 3.96 -2.45 2.95
N ALA A 96 4.19 -1.15 3.09
CA ALA A 96 4.53 -0.52 4.36
C ALA A 96 4.18 0.96 4.34
N GLY A 97 4.25 1.59 5.52
CA GLY A 97 3.99 3.01 5.63
C GLY A 97 4.11 3.57 7.03
N SER A 98 3.20 4.46 7.41
CA SER A 98 3.31 5.27 8.63
C SER A 98 3.33 4.47 9.93
N GLU A 99 2.76 3.26 9.94
CA GLU A 99 2.78 2.38 11.10
C GLU A 99 4.15 1.72 11.35
N GLY A 100 5.04 1.74 10.36
CA GLY A 100 6.35 1.10 10.48
C GLY A 100 6.34 -0.43 10.43
N ILE A 101 5.20 -1.02 10.03
CA ILE A 101 5.07 -2.47 9.85
C ILE A 101 5.29 -2.81 8.38
N LEU A 102 6.13 -3.81 8.13
CA LEU A 102 6.25 -4.45 6.83
C LEU A 102 5.23 -5.59 6.75
N TRP A 103 4.36 -5.52 5.75
CA TRP A 103 3.37 -6.54 5.46
C TRP A 103 3.67 -7.25 4.14
N SER A 104 3.43 -8.55 4.08
CA SER A 104 3.22 -9.26 2.82
C SER A 104 1.71 -9.37 2.55
N CYS A 105 1.30 -9.18 1.30
CA CYS A 105 -0.08 -9.29 0.84
C CYS A 105 -0.15 -10.35 -0.26
N SER A 106 -0.92 -11.41 -0.04
CA SER A 106 -1.26 -12.38 -1.09
C SER A 106 -2.64 -12.05 -1.66
N ILE A 107 -2.73 -11.77 -2.96
CA ILE A 107 -3.96 -11.30 -3.60
C ILE A 107 -4.65 -12.44 -4.33
N LYS A 108 -5.97 -12.58 -4.13
CA LYS A 108 -6.84 -13.52 -4.85
C LYS A 108 -8.16 -12.83 -5.19
N GLY A 109 -8.34 -12.48 -6.47
CA GLY A 109 -9.51 -11.71 -6.90
C GLY A 109 -9.54 -10.34 -6.23
N SER A 110 -10.62 -10.06 -5.49
CA SER A 110 -10.80 -8.80 -4.73
C SER A 110 -10.32 -8.89 -3.27
N GLU A 111 -9.70 -10.00 -2.86
CA GLU A 111 -9.24 -10.24 -1.50
C GLU A 111 -7.71 -10.19 -1.39
N CYS A 112 -7.22 -9.67 -0.27
CA CYS A 112 -5.80 -9.66 0.10
C CYS A 112 -5.63 -10.28 1.49
N LYS A 113 -4.78 -11.31 1.59
CA LYS A 113 -4.34 -11.86 2.87
C LYS A 113 -3.06 -11.14 3.31
N LEU A 114 -3.12 -10.44 4.44
CA LEU A 114 -1.96 -9.79 5.04
C LEU A 114 -1.26 -10.68 6.06
N GLU A 115 0.08 -10.67 6.03
CA GLU A 115 0.91 -11.28 7.07
C GLU A 115 1.99 -10.29 7.52
N LYS A 116 2.13 -10.11 8.83
CA LYS A 116 3.14 -9.22 9.41
C LYS A 116 4.51 -9.87 9.24
N CYS A 117 5.40 -9.22 8.50
CA CYS A 117 6.76 -9.71 8.27
C CYS A 117 7.76 -9.14 9.29
N TRP A 118 7.65 -7.85 9.60
CA TRP A 118 8.58 -7.16 10.49
C TRP A 118 8.00 -5.85 11.02
N ASP A 119 8.56 -5.34 12.11
CA ASP A 119 8.15 -4.12 12.80
C ASP A 119 9.36 -3.22 13.05
N ALA A 120 9.49 -2.16 12.25
CA ALA A 120 10.59 -1.20 12.32
C ALA A 120 10.48 -0.27 13.54
N LYS A 121 9.31 -0.20 14.20
CA LYS A 121 8.97 0.76 15.25
C LYS A 121 9.02 2.24 14.81
N GLU A 122 9.07 2.49 13.51
CA GLU A 122 9.10 3.82 12.90
C GLU A 122 8.62 3.77 11.45
N PRO A 123 8.07 4.88 10.90
CA PRO A 123 7.55 4.90 9.54
C PRO A 123 8.55 4.37 8.50
N ILE A 124 8.05 3.48 7.64
CA ILE A 124 8.78 2.96 6.47
C ILE A 124 8.37 3.81 5.27
N GLU A 125 9.34 4.44 4.62
CA GLU A 125 9.10 5.39 3.53
C GLU A 125 9.27 4.77 2.15
N SER A 126 10.16 3.79 2.02
CA SER A 126 10.44 3.15 0.73
C SER A 126 10.90 1.71 0.92
N ILE A 127 10.39 0.84 0.06
CA ILE A 127 10.87 -0.53 -0.09
C ILE A 127 11.17 -0.80 -1.56
N ALA A 128 12.16 -1.63 -1.84
CA ALA A 128 12.48 -2.07 -3.19
C ALA A 128 13.04 -3.49 -3.18
N PHE A 129 12.67 -4.27 -4.18
CA PHE A 129 13.22 -5.62 -4.36
C PHE A 129 14.48 -5.58 -5.20
N SER A 130 15.43 -6.46 -4.87
CA SER A 130 16.47 -6.85 -5.80
C SER A 130 15.84 -7.48 -7.05
N SER A 131 16.50 -7.36 -8.19
CA SER A 131 16.01 -7.90 -9.48
C SER A 131 15.74 -9.41 -9.47
N ASP A 132 16.37 -10.15 -8.56
CA ASP A 132 16.16 -11.59 -8.35
C ASP A 132 15.10 -11.92 -7.29
N TYR A 133 14.44 -10.90 -6.72
CA TYR A 133 13.45 -10.99 -5.64
C TYR A 133 13.92 -11.73 -4.39
N ARG A 134 15.23 -11.86 -4.15
CA ARG A 134 15.75 -12.54 -2.95
C ARG A 134 15.88 -11.60 -1.75
N THR A 135 15.99 -10.31 -2.01
CA THR A 135 16.33 -9.30 -1.02
C THR A 135 15.40 -8.11 -1.17
N LEU A 136 14.88 -7.61 -0.05
CA LEU A 136 14.09 -6.39 0.01
C LEU A 136 14.86 -5.35 0.83
N SER A 137 15.14 -4.18 0.23
CA SER A 137 15.66 -3.03 0.94
C SER A 137 14.50 -2.26 1.58
N ILE A 138 14.69 -1.79 2.80
CA ILE A 138 13.69 -1.05 3.56
C ILE A 138 14.33 0.22 4.08
N ALA A 139 13.78 1.37 3.71
CA ALA A 139 14.19 2.70 4.16
C ALA A 139 13.18 3.25 5.16
N THR A 140 13.66 3.73 6.31
CA THR A 140 12.81 4.36 7.32
C THR A 140 12.96 5.88 7.35
N SER A 141 11.95 6.54 7.92
CA SER A 141 11.92 7.99 8.12
C SER A 141 13.11 8.57 8.90
N LYS A 142 13.81 7.76 9.71
CA LYS A 142 15.02 8.17 10.45
C LYS A 142 16.32 8.00 9.67
N GLY A 143 16.26 7.56 8.41
CA GLY A 143 17.44 7.37 7.57
C GLY A 143 18.15 6.03 7.80
N SER A 144 17.48 5.07 8.44
CA SER A 144 17.97 3.70 8.54
C SER A 144 17.60 2.92 7.28
N VAL A 145 18.55 2.12 6.78
CA VAL A 145 18.31 1.17 5.69
C VAL A 145 18.54 -0.24 6.19
N TYR A 146 17.56 -1.10 5.99
CA TYR A 146 17.57 -2.51 6.36
C TYR A 146 17.50 -3.39 5.13
N ILE A 147 17.99 -4.61 5.30
CA ILE A 147 17.84 -5.69 4.33
C ILE A 147 17.01 -6.80 4.94
N TYR A 148 15.88 -7.11 4.28
CA TYR A 148 15.00 -8.21 4.61
C TYR A 148 15.07 -9.31 3.54
N LYS A 149 14.95 -10.57 3.96
CA LYS A 149 14.99 -11.73 3.06
C LYS A 149 13.71 -12.57 3.26
N PRO A 150 12.71 -12.50 2.35
CA PRO A 150 11.42 -13.18 2.50
C PRO A 150 11.46 -14.67 2.87
N LYS A 151 12.48 -15.41 2.39
CA LYS A 151 12.62 -16.86 2.63
C LYS A 151 13.43 -17.22 3.88
N ASN A 152 14.08 -16.23 4.51
CA ASN A 152 14.85 -16.43 5.71
C ASN A 152 14.15 -15.64 6.83
N SER A 153 13.48 -16.34 7.74
CA SER A 153 12.66 -15.75 8.80
C SER A 153 13.48 -15.07 9.91
N GLN A 154 14.67 -14.58 9.59
CA GLN A 154 15.46 -13.76 10.48
C GLN A 154 15.02 -12.30 10.35
N ASP A 155 15.16 -11.57 11.45
CA ASP A 155 14.91 -10.13 11.46
C ASP A 155 15.79 -9.44 10.40
N PRO A 156 15.27 -8.39 9.74
CA PRO A 156 16.08 -7.55 8.87
C PRO A 156 17.33 -7.04 9.60
N PHE A 157 18.46 -7.02 8.91
CA PHE A 157 19.68 -6.43 9.45
C PHE A 157 19.91 -5.05 8.84
N GLN A 158 20.40 -4.13 9.66
CA GLN A 158 20.70 -2.77 9.24
C GLN A 158 22.00 -2.72 8.45
N ILE A 159 21.99 -2.06 7.30
CA ILE A 159 23.18 -1.86 6.45
C ILE A 159 23.67 -0.42 6.44
N LEU A 160 22.78 0.54 6.73
CA LEU A 160 23.10 1.96 6.77
C LEU A 160 22.29 2.65 7.87
N ASN A 161 22.93 3.59 8.54
CA ASN A 161 22.27 4.62 9.31
C ASN A 161 22.83 5.96 8.88
N ALA A 162 22.07 6.71 8.08
CA ALA A 162 22.53 8.01 7.63
C ALA A 162 22.46 9.08 8.76
N TYR A 163 21.85 8.75 9.91
CA TYR A 163 21.53 9.65 11.03
C TYR A 163 20.84 10.97 10.62
N ASN A 164 20.33 11.01 9.40
CA ASN A 164 19.70 12.17 8.79
C ASN A 164 18.25 11.81 8.52
N LYS A 165 17.33 12.64 9.01
CA LYS A 165 15.90 12.47 8.77
C LYS A 165 15.60 12.74 7.31
N GLY A 166 14.63 12.03 6.74
CA GLY A 166 14.15 12.32 5.38
C GLY A 166 14.81 11.49 4.28
N LEU A 167 15.22 10.25 4.58
CA LEU A 167 15.43 9.26 3.53
C LEU A 167 14.06 8.94 2.91
N ILE A 168 13.89 9.32 1.64
CA ILE A 168 12.61 9.19 0.91
C ILE A 168 12.57 8.00 -0.05
N GLY A 169 13.73 7.38 -0.33
CA GLY A 169 13.84 6.36 -1.37
C GLY A 169 15.05 5.44 -1.17
N VAL A 170 14.88 4.18 -1.53
CA VAL A 170 15.96 3.20 -1.69
C VAL A 170 15.64 2.32 -2.90
N ASP A 171 16.65 1.96 -3.69
CA ASP A 171 16.47 1.06 -4.84
C ASP A 171 17.72 0.20 -5.07
N PHE A 172 17.55 -0.89 -5.82
CA PHE A 172 18.62 -1.75 -6.28
C PHE A 172 19.06 -1.37 -7.69
N LEU A 173 20.37 -1.25 -7.90
CA LEU A 173 20.93 -1.21 -9.24
C LEU A 173 20.79 -2.59 -9.89
N THR A 174 20.17 -2.64 -11.06
CA THR A 174 20.17 -3.85 -11.88
C THR A 174 21.49 -3.98 -12.62
N ASN A 175 22.00 -5.20 -12.77
CA ASN A 175 23.17 -5.44 -13.60
C ASN A 175 22.83 -5.09 -15.05
N GLY A 176 23.46 -4.07 -15.63
CA GLY A 176 23.24 -3.75 -17.04
C GLY A 176 23.71 -2.37 -17.50
N SER A 177 23.89 -1.41 -16.61
CA SER A 177 24.37 -0.08 -16.99
C SER A 177 25.25 0.55 -15.92
N ASN A 178 26.35 1.18 -16.33
CA ASN A 178 27.17 2.08 -15.49
C ASN A 178 26.46 3.40 -15.15
N TYR A 179 25.15 3.45 -15.38
CA TYR A 179 24.32 4.64 -15.27
C TYR A 179 23.16 4.31 -14.34
N CYS A 180 22.95 5.18 -13.37
CA CYS A 180 21.79 5.22 -12.51
C CYS A 180 21.06 6.54 -12.78
N MET A 181 19.76 6.47 -13.09
CA MET A 181 18.88 7.64 -13.06
C MET A 181 18.11 7.57 -11.75
N VAL A 182 18.30 8.58 -10.90
CA VAL A 182 17.59 8.76 -9.62
C VAL A 182 16.63 9.93 -9.77
#